data_AF-A0A976QK35-F1
#
_entry.id   AF-A0A976QK35-F1
#
_cell.length_a   1.000
_cell.length_b   1.000
_cell.length_c   1.000
_cell.angle_alpha   90.00
_cell.angle_beta   90.00
_cell.angle_gamma   90.00
#
_symmetry.space_group_name_H-M   'P 1'
#
loop_
_entity.id
_entity.type
_entity.pdbx_description
1 polymer ?
#
loop_
_entity_poly.entity_id
_entity_poly.type
_entity_poly.pdbx_seq_one_letter_code
_entity_poly.pdbx_strand_id
1 'polypeptide(L)'
;MLNLRLFFASSLLSVSLSTSAHEVLSYLIEPEYLGPSVEDNVLLMDTDKNGYADIFEVRAYLEKIHGRDYQKELLDKWESSASGKSCSTSFAKQLYLK
;
A
#
# COMPACT_ATOMS: atom_id res chain seq x y z
N MET A 1 40.81 42.31 -20.36
CA MET A 1 39.82 41.21 -20.52
C MET A 1 39.82 40.24 -19.33
N LEU A 2 40.08 40.69 -18.09
CA LEU A 2 40.13 39.80 -16.90
C LEU A 2 38.83 39.83 -16.08
N ASN A 3 38.14 40.98 -16.05
CA ASN A 3 36.97 41.18 -15.18
C ASN A 3 35.67 40.53 -15.70
N LEU A 4 35.57 40.19 -16.99
CA LEU A 4 34.36 39.57 -17.55
C LEU A 4 34.29 38.05 -17.28
N ARG A 5 35.44 37.40 -17.04
CA ARG A 5 35.50 35.96 -16.72
C ARG A 5 35.25 35.65 -15.25
N LEU A 6 35.55 36.59 -14.35
CA LEU A 6 35.29 36.45 -12.91
C LEU A 6 33.80 36.51 -12.56
N PHE A 7 33.00 37.31 -13.28
CA PHE A 7 31.55 37.36 -13.07
C PHE A 7 30.83 36.06 -13.48
N PHE A 8 31.29 35.39 -14.53
CA PHE A 8 30.71 34.11 -14.96
C PHE A 8 31.01 32.96 -13.99
N ALA A 9 32.13 33.00 -13.28
CA ALA A 9 32.50 31.97 -12.32
C ALA A 9 31.67 32.04 -11.01
N SER A 10 31.26 33.23 -10.57
CA SER A 10 30.43 33.36 -9.34
C SER A 10 28.98 32.95 -9.53
N SER A 11 28.41 33.07 -10.74
CA SER A 11 27.01 32.69 -10.98
C SER A 11 26.77 31.18 -11.02
N LEU A 12 27.81 30.37 -11.23
CA LEU A 12 27.70 28.91 -11.37
C LEU A 12 27.76 28.17 -10.02
N LEU A 13 28.19 28.82 -8.93
CA LEU A 13 28.30 28.17 -7.63
C LEU A 13 26.96 28.11 -6.86
N SER A 14 25.98 28.93 -7.26
CA SER A 14 24.66 28.99 -6.60
C SER A 14 23.70 27.87 -7.01
N VAL A 15 23.97 27.16 -8.11
CA VAL A 15 23.08 26.12 -8.65
C VAL A 15 23.25 24.77 -7.93
N SER A 16 24.41 24.51 -7.34
CA SER A 16 24.76 23.19 -6.81
C SER A 16 24.18 22.88 -5.42
N LEU A 17 23.61 23.85 -4.71
CA LEU A 17 23.07 23.64 -3.36
C LEU A 17 21.57 23.24 -3.37
N SER A 18 20.88 23.42 -4.49
CA SER A 18 19.43 23.23 -4.59
C SER A 18 19.01 21.78 -4.84
N THR A 19 19.91 20.90 -5.26
CA THR A 19 19.59 19.49 -5.59
C THR A 19 19.33 18.65 -4.34
N SER A 20 20.10 18.84 -3.27
CA SER A 20 19.97 18.08 -2.02
C SER A 20 18.67 18.40 -1.25
N ALA A 21 18.23 19.66 -1.25
CA ALA A 21 16.99 20.04 -0.58
C ALA A 21 15.76 19.47 -1.30
N HIS A 22 15.79 19.37 -2.63
CA HIS A 22 14.68 18.85 -3.43
C HIS A 22 14.45 17.35 -3.23
N GLU A 23 15.52 16.56 -3.02
CA GLU A 23 15.42 15.14 -2.71
C GLU A 23 14.84 14.90 -1.30
N VAL A 24 15.29 15.66 -0.29
CA VAL A 24 14.73 15.56 1.06
C VAL A 24 13.27 16.01 1.08
N LEU A 25 12.91 17.06 0.33
CA LEU A 25 11.53 17.50 0.21
C LEU A 25 10.64 16.42 -0.43
N SER A 26 11.13 15.70 -1.45
CA SER A 26 10.40 14.59 -2.08
C SER A 26 10.29 13.34 -1.20
N TYR A 27 11.18 13.17 -0.23
CA TYR A 27 11.11 12.10 0.77
C TYR A 27 10.18 12.45 1.93
N LEU A 28 10.10 13.74 2.30
CA LEU A 28 9.22 14.22 3.36
C LEU A 28 7.79 14.49 2.85
N ILE A 29 7.65 14.81 1.57
CA ILE A 29 6.39 14.92 0.86
C ILE A 29 6.26 13.61 0.07
N GLU A 30 5.81 12.54 0.74
CA GLU A 30 5.21 11.44 -0.02
C GLU A 30 4.13 12.08 -0.91
N PRO A 31 4.16 11.87 -2.25
CA PRO A 31 3.12 12.41 -3.09
C PRO A 31 1.80 11.91 -2.52
N GLU A 32 0.93 12.83 -2.12
CA GLU A 32 -0.41 12.51 -1.64
C GLU A 32 -0.99 11.47 -2.61
N TYR A 33 -1.36 10.30 -2.11
CA TYR A 33 -1.93 9.27 -2.95
C TYR A 33 -3.23 9.83 -3.57
N LEU A 34 -3.15 10.23 -4.84
CA LEU A 34 -4.26 10.81 -5.60
C LEU A 34 -5.27 9.76 -6.08
N GLY A 35 -5.10 8.51 -5.66
CA GLY A 35 -6.01 7.43 -5.99
C GLY A 35 -7.31 7.47 -5.18
N PRO A 36 -8.25 6.58 -5.48
CA PRO A 36 -9.50 6.46 -4.72
C PRO A 36 -9.20 6.28 -3.23
N SER A 37 -9.99 6.91 -2.37
CA SER A 37 -9.81 6.78 -0.92
C SER A 37 -9.92 5.31 -0.50
N VAL A 38 -9.44 4.99 0.70
CA VAL A 38 -9.60 3.63 1.24
C VAL A 38 -11.08 3.28 1.32
N GLU A 39 -11.90 4.26 1.70
CA GLU A 39 -13.35 4.18 1.80
C GLU A 39 -13.98 3.88 0.44
N ASP A 40 -13.56 4.58 -0.62
CA ASP A 40 -14.06 4.33 -1.98
C ASP A 40 -13.70 2.93 -2.46
N ASN A 41 -12.49 2.45 -2.15
CA ASN A 41 -12.08 1.08 -2.49
C ASN A 41 -12.90 0.04 -1.72
N VAL A 42 -13.18 0.27 -0.45
CA VAL A 42 -14.03 -0.63 0.35
C VAL A 42 -15.45 -0.65 -0.20
N LEU A 43 -16.01 0.48 -0.61
CA LEU A 43 -17.32 0.54 -1.26
C LEU A 43 -17.37 -0.21 -2.60
N LEU A 44 -16.25 -0.32 -3.31
CA LEU A 44 -16.14 -1.10 -4.54
C LEU A 44 -15.96 -2.61 -4.27
N MET A 45 -15.42 -2.97 -3.10
CA MET A 45 -15.23 -4.35 -2.67
C MET A 45 -16.49 -4.95 -2.05
N ASP A 46 -17.19 -4.19 -1.19
CA ASP A 46 -18.41 -4.60 -0.48
C ASP A 46 -19.59 -4.75 -1.45
N THR A 47 -19.72 -5.95 -2.02
CA THR A 47 -20.72 -6.27 -3.03
C THR A 47 -22.07 -6.60 -2.42
N ASP A 48 -22.07 -7.22 -1.23
CA ASP A 48 -23.29 -7.56 -0.50
C ASP A 48 -23.86 -6.39 0.31
N LYS A 49 -23.12 -5.27 0.39
CA LYS A 49 -23.48 -4.00 1.06
C LYS A 49 -23.74 -4.18 2.54
N ASN A 50 -22.99 -5.08 3.17
CA ASN A 50 -23.10 -5.35 4.61
C ASN A 50 -22.28 -4.35 5.45
N GLY A 51 -21.49 -3.46 4.81
CA GLY A 51 -20.67 -2.44 5.45
C GLY A 51 -19.21 -2.81 5.66
N TYR A 52 -18.75 -3.97 5.17
CA TYR A 52 -17.35 -4.39 5.16
C TYR A 52 -17.07 -5.30 3.96
N ALA A 53 -15.80 -5.41 3.57
CA ALA A 53 -15.38 -6.35 2.53
C ALA A 53 -14.88 -7.65 3.18
N ASP A 54 -15.48 -8.78 2.82
CA ASP A 54 -14.98 -10.09 3.22
C ASP A 54 -13.74 -10.54 2.42
N ILE A 55 -13.06 -11.61 2.84
CA ILE A 55 -11.84 -12.07 2.16
C ILE A 55 -12.12 -12.50 0.70
N PHE A 56 -13.31 -13.04 0.43
CA PHE A 56 -13.69 -13.49 -0.92
C PHE A 56 -13.95 -12.31 -1.84
N GLU A 57 -14.58 -11.25 -1.33
CA GLU A 57 -14.79 -9.97 -2.00
C GLU A 57 -13.47 -9.25 -2.26
N VAL A 58 -12.57 -9.22 -1.26
CA VAL A 58 -11.21 -8.69 -1.42
C VAL A 58 -10.45 -9.46 -2.50
N ARG A 59 -10.51 -10.80 -2.50
CA ARG A 59 -9.90 -11.63 -3.56
C ARG A 59 -10.48 -11.27 -4.93
N ALA A 60 -11.80 -11.25 -5.06
CA ALA A 60 -12.46 -10.96 -6.33
C ALA A 60 -12.08 -9.57 -6.87
N TYR A 61 -11.96 -8.58 -5.98
CA TYR A 61 -11.54 -7.23 -6.34
C TYR A 61 -10.07 -7.18 -6.79
N LEU A 62 -9.17 -7.83 -6.05
CA LEU A 62 -7.76 -7.89 -6.41
C LEU A 62 -7.53 -8.64 -7.73
N GLU A 63 -8.25 -9.72 -7.97
CA GLU A 63 -8.18 -10.45 -9.24
C GLU A 63 -8.74 -9.64 -10.42
N LYS A 64 -9.75 -8.80 -10.18
CA LYS A 64 -10.28 -7.87 -11.19
C LYS A 64 -9.26 -6.83 -11.62
N ILE A 65 -8.41 -6.36 -10.70
CA ILE A 65 -7.39 -5.33 -10.96
C ILE A 65 -6.12 -5.93 -11.55
N HIS A 66 -5.61 -7.01 -10.95
CA HIS A 66 -4.28 -7.54 -11.23
C HIS A 66 -4.28 -8.80 -12.10
N GLY A 67 -5.44 -9.40 -12.33
CA GLY A 67 -5.61 -10.66 -13.05
C GLY A 67 -5.76 -11.86 -12.12
N ARG A 68 -6.07 -13.01 -12.73
CA ARG A 68 -6.33 -14.27 -12.00
C ARG A 68 -5.11 -14.74 -11.21
N ASP A 69 -5.37 -15.37 -10.06
CA ASP A 69 -4.36 -15.94 -9.16
C ASP A 69 -3.40 -14.89 -8.55
N TYR A 70 -3.77 -13.61 -8.53
CA TYR A 70 -2.98 -12.56 -7.88
C TYR A 70 -2.79 -12.89 -6.39
N GLN A 71 -1.54 -13.01 -5.95
CA GLN A 71 -1.17 -13.37 -4.58
C GLN A 71 -1.91 -14.60 -4.02
N LYS A 72 -2.20 -15.58 -4.88
CA LYS A 72 -2.97 -16.78 -4.57
C LYS A 72 -2.60 -17.42 -3.23
N GLU A 73 -1.31 -17.68 -2.98
CA GLU A 73 -0.87 -18.34 -1.74
C GLU A 73 -1.25 -17.53 -0.48
N LEU A 74 -1.11 -16.20 -0.54
CA LEU A 74 -1.48 -15.31 0.56
C LEU A 74 -2.99 -15.29 0.76
N LEU A 75 -3.75 -15.13 -0.32
CA LEU A 75 -5.20 -15.08 -0.25
C LEU A 75 -5.79 -16.43 0.16
N ASP A 76 -5.20 -17.56 -0.23
CA ASP A 76 -5.62 -18.90 0.17
C ASP A 76 -5.42 -19.11 1.67
N LYS A 77 -4.30 -18.59 2.20
CA LYS A 77 -4.06 -18.56 3.64
C LYS A 77 -5.10 -17.71 4.37
N TRP A 78 -5.47 -16.55 3.83
CA TRP A 78 -6.47 -15.66 4.43
C TRP A 78 -7.86 -16.29 4.43
N GLU A 79 -8.28 -16.89 3.31
CA GLU A 79 -9.54 -17.63 3.23
C GLU A 79 -9.58 -18.79 4.23
N SER A 80 -8.48 -19.55 4.34
CA SER A 80 -8.39 -20.65 5.29
C SER A 80 -8.41 -20.19 6.75
N SER A 81 -7.98 -18.95 7.01
CA SER A 81 -8.01 -18.34 8.34
C SER A 81 -9.41 -17.82 8.68
N ALA A 82 -10.07 -17.21 7.70
CA ALA A 82 -11.46 -16.76 7.80
C ALA A 82 -12.43 -17.95 7.98
N SER A 83 -12.15 -19.09 7.34
CA SER A 83 -12.95 -20.31 7.45
C SER A 83 -12.80 -21.05 8.79
N GLY A 84 -12.18 -20.44 9.80
CA GLY A 84 -12.18 -20.97 11.16
C GLY A 84 -11.11 -22.03 11.47
N LYS A 85 -10.01 -22.13 10.70
CA LYS A 85 -8.84 -22.94 11.13
C LYS A 85 -8.11 -22.38 12.36
N SER A 86 -8.60 -21.28 12.94
CA SER A 86 -7.99 -20.52 14.03
C SER A 86 -7.83 -21.29 15.36
N CYS A 87 -8.54 -22.40 15.62
CA CYS A 87 -8.32 -23.16 16.86
C CYS A 87 -8.49 -24.68 16.69
N SER A 88 -7.52 -25.33 16.02
CA SER A 88 -7.22 -26.75 16.25
C SER A 88 -6.09 -26.95 17.27
N THR A 89 -5.92 -26.03 18.22
CA THR A 89 -5.04 -26.29 19.37
C THR A 89 -5.70 -27.35 20.25
N SER A 90 -4.93 -28.34 20.71
CA SER A 90 -5.41 -29.49 21.49
C SER A 90 -6.22 -29.13 22.76
N PHE A 91 -6.24 -27.85 23.14
CA PHE A 91 -7.02 -27.31 24.24
C PHE A 91 -8.54 -27.27 23.96
N ALA A 92 -8.98 -26.98 22.72
CA ALA A 92 -10.41 -26.81 22.40
C ALA A 92 -11.22 -28.13 22.45
N LYS A 93 -10.55 -29.29 22.38
CA LYS A 93 -11.21 -30.61 22.52
C LYS A 93 -11.69 -30.93 23.94
N GLN A 94 -11.15 -30.28 24.98
CA GLN A 94 -11.49 -30.61 26.37
C GLN A 94 -12.68 -29.82 26.92
N LEU A 95 -13.11 -28.73 26.26
CA LEU A 95 -14.22 -27.89 26.73
C LEU A 95 -15.61 -28.47 26.43
N TYR A 96 -15.70 -29.45 25.52
CA TYR A 96 -16.97 -30.10 25.15
C TYR A 96 -17.23 -31.44 25.89
N LEU A 97 -16.41 -31.78 26.89
CA LEU A 97 -16.56 -32.98 27.72
C LEU A 97 -17.18 -32.69 29.09
N LYS A 98 -18.11 -31.73 29.19
CA LYS A 98 -18.86 -31.48 30.43
C LYS A 98 -20.35 -31.70 30.24
#